data_AF-A0A3B6RSA8-F1
#
_entry.id   AF-A0A3B6RSA8-F1
#
_cell.length_a   1.000
_cell.length_b   1.000
_cell.length_c   1.000
_cell.angle_alpha   90.00
_cell.angle_beta   90.00
_cell.angle_gamma   90.00
#
_symmetry.space_group_name_H-M   'P 1'
#
loop_
_entity.id
_entity.type
_entity.pdbx_description
1 polymer ?
#
loop_
_entity_poly.entity_id
_entity_poly.type
_entity_poly.pdbx_seq_one_letter_code
_entity_poly.pdbx_strand_id
1 'polypeptide(L)'
;MLLPNCLFRVGGVAALLSTSPVNARFRLKHVVRTFTGANDDNAYRCVFQEEDDQGNVGINLSKNLMAIAGNSLQVNITEIAPLVLPFSEQLLFALSFVARKVLHAHVKPYIPNFSMAFKHMCIHAGGRAVIDELQTKLRLSDEQVEASRMTLHRFGNTSSSSLWYELAYVEAKGRMRKGHRVWMVGFGSGFKCNSVVWECIQPAARNTHGPWSTSIHRYPVDIPEVLSH
;
A
#
# COMPACT_ATOMS: atom_id res chain seq x y z
N MET A 1 21.68 -8.74 13.02
CA MET A 1 20.99 -7.73 12.15
C MET A 1 20.10 -6.79 13.00
N LEU A 2 20.05 -5.45 12.78
CA LEU A 2 19.32 -4.51 13.68
C LEU A 2 18.03 -3.85 13.14
N LEU A 3 18.01 -3.35 11.89
CA LEU A 3 16.87 -2.55 11.38
C LEU A 3 15.48 -3.21 11.50
N PRO A 4 15.31 -4.53 11.24
CA PRO A 4 14.01 -5.19 11.43
C PRO A 4 13.43 -5.04 12.83
N ASN A 5 14.29 -5.08 13.87
CA ASN A 5 13.88 -5.02 15.28
C ASN A 5 13.36 -3.62 15.67
N CYS A 6 13.74 -2.58 14.92
CA CYS A 6 13.22 -1.22 15.08
C CYS A 6 11.89 -1.02 14.33
N LEU A 7 11.70 -1.70 13.19
CA LEU A 7 10.52 -1.56 12.33
C LEU A 7 9.33 -2.41 12.77
N PHE A 8 9.55 -3.71 13.00
CA PHE A 8 8.47 -4.67 13.19
C PHE A 8 7.86 -4.63 14.58
N ARG A 9 6.53 -4.83 14.63
CA ARG A 9 5.74 -4.91 15.86
C ARG A 9 4.70 -6.03 15.75
N VAL A 10 4.25 -6.54 16.89
CA VAL A 10 3.20 -7.56 16.92
C VAL A 10 1.85 -6.90 16.64
N GLY A 11 1.11 -7.45 15.68
CA GLY A 11 -0.26 -7.08 15.35
C GLY A 11 -1.00 -8.27 14.73
N GLY A 12 -2.32 -8.18 14.64
CA GLY A 12 -3.14 -9.30 14.17
C GLY A 12 -4.50 -8.84 13.65
N VAL A 13 -5.06 -9.61 12.73
CA VAL A 13 -6.36 -9.35 12.12
C VAL A 13 -7.04 -10.66 11.74
N ALA A 14 -8.36 -10.70 11.87
CA ALA A 14 -9.21 -11.73 11.29
C ALA A 14 -10.23 -11.06 10.38
N ALA A 15 -10.50 -11.67 9.22
CA ALA A 15 -11.49 -11.20 8.27
C ALA A 15 -12.32 -12.39 7.78
N LEU A 16 -13.65 -12.29 7.88
CA LEU A 16 -14.58 -13.27 7.32
C LEU A 16 -14.88 -12.93 5.86
N LEU A 17 -14.63 -13.86 4.95
CA LEU A 17 -14.98 -13.76 3.54
C LEU A 17 -16.17 -14.68 3.24
N SER A 18 -17.07 -14.24 2.36
CA SER A 18 -18.21 -15.02 1.89
C SER A 18 -18.51 -14.68 0.44
N THR A 19 -19.10 -15.64 -0.29
CA THR A 19 -19.68 -15.41 -1.61
C THR A 19 -21.08 -14.78 -1.54
N SER A 20 -21.71 -14.79 -0.37
CA SER A 20 -23.01 -14.15 -0.15
C SER A 20 -22.90 -12.64 0.07
N PRO A 21 -23.78 -11.81 -0.53
CA PRO A 21 -23.85 -10.38 -0.24
C PRO A 21 -24.57 -10.07 1.08
N VAL A 22 -25.20 -11.05 1.73
CA VAL A 22 -25.97 -10.85 2.97
C VAL A 22 -25.03 -10.44 4.10
N ASN A 23 -25.32 -9.31 4.75
CA ASN A 23 -24.51 -8.68 5.80
C ASN A 23 -23.06 -8.34 5.41
N ALA A 24 -22.73 -8.35 4.11
CA ALA A 24 -21.39 -8.04 3.63
C ALA A 24 -21.08 -6.54 3.77
N ARG A 25 -20.01 -6.20 4.51
CA ARG A 25 -19.55 -4.80 4.68
C ARG A 25 -18.81 -4.26 3.47
N PHE A 26 -17.98 -5.10 2.84
CA PHE A 26 -17.20 -4.77 1.65
C PHE A 26 -17.39 -5.82 0.55
N ARG A 27 -17.39 -5.39 -0.71
CA ARG A 27 -17.27 -6.27 -1.88
C ARG A 27 -15.83 -6.29 -2.34
N LEU A 28 -15.27 -7.49 -2.55
CA LEU A 28 -14.01 -7.63 -3.28
C LEU A 28 -14.26 -7.34 -4.77
N LYS A 29 -13.47 -6.46 -5.38
CA LYS A 29 -13.60 -6.08 -6.80
C LYS A 29 -12.50 -6.69 -7.66
N HIS A 30 -11.25 -6.48 -7.25
CA HIS A 30 -10.07 -6.93 -7.99
C HIS A 30 -8.97 -7.34 -7.01
N VAL A 31 -8.20 -8.35 -7.39
CA VAL A 31 -6.93 -8.75 -6.77
C VAL A 31 -5.89 -8.84 -7.89
N VAL A 32 -4.78 -8.12 -7.75
CA VAL A 32 -3.69 -8.12 -8.73
C VAL A 32 -2.38 -8.34 -7.99
N ARG A 33 -1.76 -9.50 -8.21
CA ARG A 33 -0.47 -9.87 -7.63
C ARG A 33 0.59 -9.93 -8.73
N THR A 34 1.66 -9.17 -8.54
CA THR A 34 2.85 -9.19 -9.39
C THR A 34 4.05 -9.73 -8.60
N PHE A 35 4.92 -10.47 -9.27
CA PHE A 35 6.09 -11.13 -8.70
C PHE A 35 7.28 -10.89 -9.61
N THR A 36 8.32 -10.23 -9.10
CA THR A 36 9.48 -9.76 -9.88
C THR A 36 10.70 -10.66 -9.74
N GLY A 37 10.84 -11.39 -8.63
CA GLY A 37 12.04 -12.19 -8.35
C GLY A 37 12.20 -13.49 -9.16
N ALA A 38 11.26 -13.82 -10.06
CA ALA A 38 11.51 -14.85 -11.08
C ALA A 38 12.63 -14.43 -12.07
N ASN A 39 12.83 -13.12 -12.25
CA ASN A 39 13.67 -12.54 -13.29
C ASN A 39 14.78 -11.62 -12.74
N ASP A 40 14.88 -11.45 -11.41
CA ASP A 40 15.86 -10.61 -10.73
C ASP A 40 16.19 -11.18 -9.35
N ASP A 41 17.41 -11.68 -9.16
CA ASP A 41 17.87 -12.20 -7.87
C ASP A 41 17.96 -11.12 -6.79
N ASN A 42 18.18 -9.85 -7.15
CA ASN A 42 18.14 -8.76 -6.18
C ASN A 42 16.73 -8.60 -5.60
N ALA A 43 15.69 -8.76 -6.43
CA ALA A 43 14.31 -8.81 -5.98
C ALA A 43 14.02 -10.09 -5.16
N TYR A 44 14.56 -11.25 -5.56
CA TYR A 44 14.41 -12.49 -4.80
C TYR A 44 15.01 -12.39 -3.38
N ARG A 45 16.27 -11.96 -3.28
CA ARG A 45 17.01 -11.76 -2.02
C ARG A 45 16.68 -10.44 -1.30
N CYS A 46 15.78 -9.61 -1.84
CA CYS A 46 15.47 -8.27 -1.34
C CYS A 46 15.07 -8.22 0.14
N VAL A 47 14.25 -9.20 0.54
CA VAL A 47 13.83 -9.44 1.92
C VAL A 47 13.91 -10.94 2.13
N PHE A 48 14.93 -11.40 2.85
CA PHE A 48 15.26 -12.82 2.97
C PHE A 48 15.56 -13.18 4.43
N GLN A 49 15.29 -14.43 4.80
CA GLN A 49 15.65 -14.96 6.13
C GLN A 49 16.99 -15.71 6.00
N GLU A 50 18.00 -15.24 6.71
CA GLU A 50 19.35 -15.80 6.67
C GLU A 50 20.06 -15.60 8.03
N GLU A 51 21.19 -16.27 8.19
CA GLU A 51 22.00 -16.26 9.41
C GLU A 51 23.12 -15.21 9.26
N ASP A 52 23.41 -14.42 10.30
CA ASP A 52 24.57 -13.53 10.31
C ASP A 52 25.85 -14.22 10.80
N ASP A 53 27.01 -13.57 10.62
CA ASP A 53 28.36 -14.13 10.86
C ASP A 53 28.61 -14.64 12.30
N GLN A 54 27.66 -14.42 13.21
CA GLN A 54 27.67 -14.85 14.61
C GLN A 54 26.68 -16.00 14.90
N GLY A 55 26.03 -16.57 13.87
CA GLY A 55 25.05 -17.66 14.02
C GLY A 55 23.63 -17.20 14.32
N ASN A 56 23.30 -15.91 14.21
CA ASN A 56 21.96 -15.41 14.53
C ASN A 56 21.07 -15.39 13.28
N VAL A 57 20.02 -16.22 13.27
CA VAL A 57 18.99 -16.19 12.23
C VAL A 57 18.16 -14.90 12.33
N GLY A 58 18.09 -14.13 11.25
CA GLY A 58 17.36 -12.86 11.17
C GLY A 58 16.76 -12.61 9.79
N ILE A 59 16.27 -11.38 9.58
CA ILE A 59 15.76 -10.91 8.30
C ILE A 59 16.73 -9.88 7.70
N ASN A 60 17.35 -10.22 6.57
CA ASN A 60 18.08 -9.24 5.77
C ASN A 60 17.08 -8.36 4.99
N LEU A 61 17.35 -7.06 4.97
CA LEU A 61 16.64 -6.05 4.18
C LEU A 61 17.65 -5.37 3.26
N SER A 62 17.60 -5.71 1.97
CA SER A 62 18.53 -5.18 0.97
C SER A 62 18.47 -3.66 0.89
N LYS A 63 19.62 -3.01 0.71
CA LYS A 63 19.71 -1.55 0.44
C LYS A 63 18.92 -1.15 -0.81
N ASN A 64 18.70 -2.08 -1.74
CA ASN A 64 17.95 -1.87 -2.98
C ASN A 64 16.42 -1.97 -2.80
N LEU A 65 15.92 -2.23 -1.58
CA LEU A 65 14.50 -2.42 -1.26
C LEU A 65 13.58 -1.36 -1.86
N MET A 66 13.98 -0.08 -1.81
CA MET A 66 13.16 1.01 -2.33
C MET A 66 13.03 0.98 -3.86
N ALA A 67 14.12 0.75 -4.59
CA ALA A 67 14.10 0.62 -6.04
C ALA A 67 13.29 -0.62 -6.49
N ILE A 68 13.48 -1.74 -5.80
CA ILE A 68 12.78 -3.01 -6.06
C ILE A 68 11.27 -2.87 -5.79
N ALA A 69 10.88 -2.19 -4.71
CA ALA A 69 9.48 -1.90 -4.39
C ALA A 69 8.85 -0.97 -5.43
N GLY A 70 9.54 0.11 -5.82
CA GLY A 70 9.08 1.03 -6.87
C GLY A 70 8.89 0.35 -8.23
N ASN A 71 9.83 -0.49 -8.65
CA ASN A 71 9.72 -1.28 -9.88
C ASN A 71 8.56 -2.28 -9.82
N SER A 72 8.43 -3.00 -8.70
CA SER A 72 7.36 -4.00 -8.50
C SER A 72 5.97 -3.37 -8.43
N LEU A 73 5.87 -2.16 -7.86
CA LEU A 73 4.67 -1.32 -7.91
C LEU A 73 4.36 -0.89 -9.36
N GLN A 74 5.34 -0.42 -10.12
CA GLN A 74 5.11 0.05 -11.50
C GLN A 74 4.52 -1.07 -12.37
N VAL A 75 5.02 -2.30 -12.24
CA VAL A 75 4.45 -3.49 -12.91
C VAL A 75 3.06 -3.85 -12.36
N ASN A 76 2.81 -3.66 -11.06
CA ASN A 76 1.47 -3.85 -10.50
C ASN A 76 0.46 -2.81 -11.02
N ILE A 77 0.92 -1.58 -11.22
CA ILE A 77 0.14 -0.44 -11.73
C ILE A 77 -0.31 -0.67 -13.16
N THR A 78 0.55 -1.21 -14.04
CA THR A 78 0.14 -1.53 -15.42
C THR A 78 -0.98 -2.57 -15.49
N GLU A 79 -1.07 -3.47 -14.51
CA GLU A 79 -2.11 -4.51 -14.42
C GLU A 79 -3.41 -4.02 -13.74
N ILE A 80 -3.32 -3.25 -12.64
CA ILE A 80 -4.52 -2.78 -11.91
C ILE A 80 -5.17 -1.54 -12.57
N ALA A 81 -4.40 -0.67 -13.22
CA ALA A 81 -4.90 0.59 -13.78
C ALA A 81 -6.07 0.41 -14.78
N PRO A 82 -6.01 -0.51 -15.77
CA PRO A 82 -7.11 -0.74 -16.72
C PRO A 82 -8.40 -1.29 -16.06
N LEU A 83 -8.28 -1.91 -14.88
CA LEU A 83 -9.41 -2.51 -14.16
C LEU A 83 -10.19 -1.51 -13.30
N VAL A 84 -9.60 -0.35 -12.97
CA VAL A 84 -10.11 0.54 -11.90
C VAL A 84 -10.32 2.00 -12.30
N LEU A 85 -9.51 2.50 -13.24
CA LEU A 85 -9.54 3.89 -13.71
C LEU A 85 -10.67 4.11 -14.73
N PRO A 86 -11.21 5.34 -14.84
CA PRO A 86 -12.12 5.71 -15.92
C PRO A 86 -11.39 5.71 -17.28
N PHE A 87 -12.14 5.49 -18.36
CA PHE A 87 -11.60 5.37 -19.73
C PHE A 87 -10.75 6.58 -20.17
N SER A 88 -11.04 7.79 -19.68
CA SER A 88 -10.25 9.00 -19.94
C SER A 88 -8.80 8.89 -19.45
N GLU A 89 -8.61 8.37 -18.24
CA GLU A 89 -7.29 8.16 -17.63
C GLU A 89 -6.54 7.02 -18.35
N GLN A 90 -7.27 5.96 -18.75
CA GLN A 90 -6.70 4.86 -19.52
C GLN A 90 -6.21 5.32 -20.90
N LEU A 91 -6.96 6.19 -21.58
CA LEU A 91 -6.58 6.76 -22.87
C LEU A 91 -5.33 7.65 -22.75
N LEU A 92 -5.26 8.52 -21.74
CA LEU A 92 -4.08 9.36 -21.49
C LEU A 92 -2.83 8.51 -21.18
N PHE A 93 -2.98 7.45 -20.39
CA PHE A 93 -1.90 6.51 -20.09
C PHE A 93 -1.44 5.75 -21.35
N ALA A 94 -2.39 5.23 -22.15
CA ALA A 94 -2.09 4.53 -23.39
C ALA A 94 -1.38 5.42 -24.43
N LEU A 95 -1.84 6.66 -24.61
CA LEU A 95 -1.21 7.63 -25.50
C LEU A 95 0.22 7.97 -25.04
N SER A 96 0.45 8.17 -23.73
CA SER A 96 1.78 8.39 -23.17
C SER A 96 2.70 7.18 -23.39
N PHE A 97 2.18 5.96 -23.21
CA PHE A 97 2.92 4.72 -23.42
C PHE A 97 3.31 4.51 -24.89
N VAL A 98 2.38 4.74 -25.83
CA VAL A 98 2.63 4.64 -27.28
C VAL A 98 3.63 5.72 -27.73
N ALA A 99 3.46 6.97 -27.31
CA ALA A 99 4.40 8.04 -27.65
C ALA A 99 5.83 7.74 -27.18
N ARG A 100 6.00 7.13 -26.00
CA ARG A 100 7.31 6.78 -25.45
C ARG A 100 7.90 5.49 -26.03
N LYS A 101 7.08 4.45 -26.28
CA LYS A 101 7.55 3.11 -26.67
C LYS A 101 7.57 2.86 -28.18
N VAL A 102 6.74 3.57 -28.96
CA VAL A 102 6.64 3.41 -30.42
C VAL A 102 7.20 4.62 -31.15
N LEU A 103 6.87 5.84 -30.70
CA LEU A 103 7.35 7.09 -31.33
C LEU A 103 8.68 7.59 -30.74
N HIS A 104 9.27 6.86 -29.79
CA HIS A 104 10.52 7.19 -29.07
C HIS A 104 10.58 8.61 -28.47
N ALA A 105 9.45 9.27 -28.27
CA ALA A 105 9.40 10.65 -27.84
C ALA A 105 9.84 10.80 -26.37
N HIS A 106 10.63 11.83 -26.06
CA HIS A 106 11.12 12.16 -24.71
C HIS A 106 10.03 12.76 -23.80
N VAL A 107 8.83 12.17 -23.80
CA VAL A 107 7.71 12.56 -22.95
C VAL A 107 7.87 11.89 -21.57
N LYS A 108 7.68 12.66 -20.49
CA LYS A 108 7.64 12.10 -19.13
C LYS A 108 6.45 11.12 -19.02
N PRO A 109 6.62 9.93 -18.39
CA PRO A 109 5.52 8.98 -18.22
C PRO A 109 4.31 9.64 -17.55
N TYR A 110 3.13 9.44 -18.13
CA TYR A 110 1.88 9.83 -17.49
C TYR A 110 1.62 8.94 -16.28
N ILE A 111 1.39 9.56 -15.12
CA ILE A 111 1.02 8.91 -13.87
C ILE A 111 -0.50 9.12 -13.72
N PRO A 112 -1.33 8.07 -13.79
CA PRO A 112 -2.77 8.22 -13.70
C PRO A 112 -3.21 8.75 -12.33
N ASN A 113 -4.28 9.55 -12.33
CA ASN A 113 -4.88 10.10 -11.13
C ASN A 113 -5.75 9.04 -10.43
N PHE A 114 -5.10 8.18 -9.64
CA PHE A 114 -5.76 7.13 -8.85
C PHE A 114 -6.84 7.65 -7.87
N SER A 115 -6.86 8.95 -7.56
CA SER A 115 -7.94 9.60 -6.80
C SER A 115 -9.30 9.55 -7.52
N MET A 116 -9.32 9.37 -8.85
CA MET A 116 -10.55 9.12 -9.62
C MET A 116 -11.05 7.67 -9.49
N ALA A 117 -10.16 6.74 -9.17
CA ALA A 117 -10.52 5.35 -8.89
C ALA A 117 -10.91 5.15 -7.41
N PHE A 118 -10.12 5.67 -6.48
CA PHE A 118 -10.18 5.32 -5.06
C PHE A 118 -10.37 6.56 -4.19
N LYS A 119 -11.32 6.51 -3.26
CA LYS A 119 -11.51 7.59 -2.28
C LYS A 119 -10.64 7.39 -1.03
N HIS A 120 -10.15 6.17 -0.80
CA HIS A 120 -9.23 5.82 0.29
C HIS A 120 -8.11 4.94 -0.23
N MET A 121 -6.93 5.11 0.33
CA MET A 121 -5.74 4.31 0.03
C MET A 121 -5.17 3.77 1.34
N CYS A 122 -4.71 2.53 1.30
CA CYS A 122 -3.96 1.88 2.36
C CYS A 122 -2.68 1.34 1.70
N ILE A 123 -1.54 1.81 2.18
CA ILE A 123 -0.21 1.59 1.63
C ILE A 123 0.61 0.92 2.73
N HIS A 124 0.94 -0.36 2.53
CA HIS A 124 1.67 -1.14 3.53
C HIS A 124 3.01 -0.47 3.87
N ALA A 125 3.06 0.11 5.06
CA ALA A 125 4.21 0.84 5.56
C ALA A 125 5.31 -0.12 6.04
N GLY A 126 6.16 -0.57 5.11
CA GLY A 126 7.41 -1.28 5.44
C GLY A 126 8.30 -0.46 6.38
N GLY A 127 8.32 0.86 6.16
CA GLY A 127 8.90 1.92 6.98
C GLY A 127 8.52 3.29 6.37
N ARG A 128 8.93 4.42 6.97
CA ARG A 128 8.53 5.78 6.53
C ARG A 128 8.82 6.02 5.04
N ALA A 129 10.04 5.70 4.60
CA ALA A 129 10.50 5.87 3.22
C ALA A 129 9.62 5.14 2.18
N VAL A 130 8.94 4.05 2.56
CA VAL A 130 8.00 3.33 1.67
C VAL A 130 6.75 4.17 1.40
N ILE A 131 6.28 4.93 2.39
CA ILE A 131 5.17 5.87 2.23
C ILE A 131 5.63 7.09 1.42
N ASP A 132 6.79 7.66 1.76
CA ASP A 132 7.32 8.89 1.15
C ASP A 132 7.59 8.70 -0.37
N GLU A 133 8.22 7.59 -0.76
CA GLU A 133 8.45 7.24 -2.16
C GLU A 133 7.12 7.02 -2.90
N LEU A 134 6.15 6.32 -2.30
CA LEU A 134 4.86 6.08 -2.96
C LEU A 134 3.99 7.32 -3.09
N GLN A 135 3.99 8.20 -2.07
CA GLN A 135 3.34 9.51 -2.16
C GLN A 135 3.92 10.31 -3.34
N THR A 136 5.25 10.31 -3.48
CA THR A 136 5.97 11.02 -4.55
C THR A 136 5.70 10.42 -5.94
N LYS A 137 5.81 9.09 -6.09
CA LYS A 137 5.63 8.40 -7.38
C LYS A 137 4.18 8.47 -7.89
N LEU A 138 3.20 8.45 -6.99
CA LEU A 138 1.78 8.43 -7.34
C LEU A 138 1.10 9.81 -7.18
N ARG A 139 1.85 10.84 -6.75
CA ARG A 139 1.40 12.23 -6.53
C ARG A 139 0.21 12.32 -5.56
N LEU A 140 0.29 11.60 -4.46
CA LEU A 140 -0.79 11.53 -3.47
C LEU A 140 -0.74 12.72 -2.51
N SER A 141 -1.91 13.18 -2.06
CA SER A 141 -2.00 14.18 -0.99
C SER A 141 -1.73 13.54 0.38
N ASP A 142 -1.43 14.38 1.37
CA ASP A 142 -1.21 13.92 2.75
C ASP A 142 -2.46 13.24 3.34
N GLU A 143 -3.67 13.68 2.97
CA GLU A 143 -4.94 13.00 3.36
C GLU A 143 -4.99 11.55 2.84
N GLN A 144 -4.45 11.29 1.63
CA GLN A 144 -4.46 9.96 1.01
C GLN A 144 -3.47 8.99 1.68
N VAL A 145 -2.37 9.50 2.25
CA VAL A 145 -1.38 8.68 2.97
C VAL A 145 -1.50 8.75 4.50
N GLU A 146 -2.38 9.60 5.02
CA GLU A 146 -2.61 9.81 6.47
C GLU A 146 -2.83 8.49 7.21
N ALA A 147 -3.65 7.59 6.65
CA ALA A 147 -3.94 6.29 7.25
C ALA A 147 -2.67 5.46 7.47
N SER A 148 -1.80 5.37 6.45
CA SER A 148 -0.52 4.66 6.51
C SER A 148 0.49 5.34 7.43
N ARG A 149 0.60 6.69 7.36
CA ARG A 149 1.49 7.48 8.23
C ARG A 149 1.13 7.32 9.71
N MET A 150 -0.15 7.49 10.05
CA MET A 150 -0.63 7.40 11.43
C MET A 150 -0.60 5.96 11.95
N THR A 151 -0.89 4.96 11.10
CA THR A 151 -0.75 3.54 11.48
C THR A 151 0.70 3.19 11.80
N LEU A 152 1.65 3.54 10.93
CA LEU A 152 3.08 3.34 11.16
C LEU A 152 3.55 4.05 12.44
N HIS A 153 3.16 5.31 12.65
CA HIS A 153 3.49 6.06 13.86
C HIS A 153 2.94 5.38 15.13
N ARG A 154 1.69 4.91 15.10
CA ARG A 154 1.02 4.37 16.30
C ARG A 154 1.39 2.92 16.63
N PHE A 155 1.54 2.08 15.62
CA PHE A 155 1.64 0.63 15.77
C PHE A 155 2.94 0.04 15.20
N GLY A 156 3.78 0.85 14.55
CA GLY A 156 4.94 0.35 13.79
C GLY A 156 4.53 -0.49 12.58
N ASN A 157 5.47 -1.25 12.04
CA ASN A 157 5.17 -2.18 10.96
C ASN A 157 4.62 -3.50 11.55
N THR A 158 3.30 -3.66 11.55
CA THR A 158 2.62 -4.92 11.95
C THR A 158 2.56 -5.97 10.84
N SER A 159 3.51 -5.95 9.89
CA SER A 159 3.58 -6.86 8.75
C SER A 159 2.26 -6.87 7.95
N SER A 160 1.76 -8.04 7.56
CA SER A 160 0.54 -8.22 6.77
C SER A 160 -0.73 -7.62 7.39
N SER A 161 -0.78 -7.39 8.70
CA SER A 161 -1.97 -6.78 9.33
C SER A 161 -2.07 -5.27 9.15
N SER A 162 -0.98 -4.56 8.84
CA SER A 162 -0.93 -3.08 8.83
C SER A 162 -2.04 -2.45 7.96
N LEU A 163 -2.26 -2.99 6.75
CA LEU A 163 -3.30 -2.51 5.82
C LEU A 163 -4.72 -2.51 6.42
N TRP A 164 -5.00 -3.41 7.36
CA TRP A 164 -6.29 -3.49 8.05
C TRP A 164 -6.40 -2.51 9.22
N TYR A 165 -5.27 -2.18 9.86
CA TYR A 165 -5.21 -1.09 10.84
C TYR A 165 -5.34 0.28 10.13
N GLU A 166 -4.83 0.41 8.91
CA GLU A 166 -5.02 1.57 8.04
C GLU A 166 -6.49 1.72 7.60
N LEU A 167 -7.15 0.63 7.18
CA LEU A 167 -8.60 0.65 6.92
C LEU A 167 -9.39 1.04 8.18
N ALA A 168 -9.03 0.47 9.34
CA ALA A 168 -9.67 0.79 10.61
C ALA A 168 -9.43 2.26 11.04
N TYR A 169 -8.34 2.91 10.60
CA TYR A 169 -8.15 4.35 10.80
C TYR A 169 -9.19 5.15 10.00
N VAL A 170 -9.36 4.85 8.71
CA VAL A 170 -10.34 5.50 7.83
C VAL A 170 -11.77 5.34 8.35
N GLU A 171 -12.12 4.16 8.87
CA GLU A 171 -13.43 3.92 9.49
C GLU A 171 -13.59 4.64 10.83
N ALA A 172 -12.57 4.63 11.70
CA ALA A 172 -12.60 5.34 12.98
C ALA A 172 -12.63 6.88 12.80
N LYS A 173 -12.11 7.40 11.67
CA LYS A 173 -12.30 8.80 11.24
C LYS A 173 -13.69 9.11 10.67
N GLY A 174 -14.57 8.12 10.50
CA GLY A 174 -15.87 8.31 9.86
C GLY A 174 -15.80 8.71 8.38
N ARG A 175 -14.64 8.54 7.72
CA ARG A 175 -14.43 8.89 6.31
C ARG A 175 -14.97 7.83 5.35
N MET A 176 -15.21 6.61 5.83
CA MET A 176 -15.82 5.53 5.06
C MET A 176 -17.32 5.76 4.83
N ARG A 177 -17.81 5.50 3.61
CA ARG A 177 -19.22 5.62 3.22
C ARG A 177 -19.55 4.55 2.18
N LYS A 178 -20.84 4.20 2.06
CA LYS A 178 -21.33 3.30 1.01
C LYS A 178 -20.92 3.79 -0.39
N GLY A 179 -20.45 2.89 -1.24
CA GLY A 179 -19.94 3.18 -2.58
C GLY A 179 -18.48 3.68 -2.63
N HIS A 180 -17.85 4.03 -1.51
CA HIS A 180 -16.42 4.36 -1.51
C HIS A 180 -15.58 3.14 -1.92
N ARG A 181 -14.67 3.32 -2.88
CA ARG A 181 -13.64 2.34 -3.24
C ARG A 181 -12.36 2.59 -2.44
N VAL A 182 -11.76 1.51 -1.95
CA VAL A 182 -10.48 1.47 -1.23
C VAL A 182 -9.48 0.67 -2.05
N TRP A 183 -8.26 1.18 -2.18
CA TRP A 183 -7.13 0.40 -2.69
C TRP A 183 -6.17 0.08 -1.54
N MET A 184 -5.97 -1.21 -1.27
CA MET A 184 -4.89 -1.72 -0.44
C MET A 184 -3.73 -2.15 -1.34
N VAL A 185 -2.53 -1.61 -1.12
CA VAL A 185 -1.31 -2.01 -1.82
C VAL A 185 -0.25 -2.52 -0.82
N GLY A 186 0.21 -3.75 -1.02
CA GLY A 186 1.03 -4.50 -0.08
C GLY A 186 2.24 -5.17 -0.72
N PHE A 187 3.42 -4.88 -0.17
CA PHE A 187 4.67 -5.52 -0.57
C PHE A 187 4.99 -6.77 0.26
N GLY A 188 5.84 -7.65 -0.27
CA GLY A 188 6.32 -8.84 0.44
C GLY A 188 7.58 -9.44 -0.19
N SER A 189 8.23 -10.34 0.53
CA SER A 189 9.51 -10.95 0.14
C SER A 189 9.51 -11.63 -1.24
N GLY A 190 10.68 -11.71 -1.88
CA GLY A 190 10.92 -12.58 -3.01
C GLY A 190 10.82 -12.06 -4.46
N PHE A 191 10.52 -10.83 -4.87
CA PHE A 191 9.71 -9.77 -4.25
C PHE A 191 8.30 -9.78 -4.84
N LYS A 192 7.30 -9.31 -4.08
CA LYS A 192 5.88 -9.33 -4.44
C LYS A 192 5.26 -7.96 -4.23
N CYS A 193 4.41 -7.53 -5.16
CA CYS A 193 3.46 -6.43 -4.95
C CYS A 193 2.04 -6.97 -5.15
N ASN A 194 1.14 -6.62 -4.24
CA ASN A 194 -0.25 -7.10 -4.22
C ASN A 194 -1.18 -5.89 -4.09
N SER A 195 -2.11 -5.76 -5.02
CA SER A 195 -3.19 -4.78 -4.96
C SER A 195 -4.52 -5.47 -4.74
N VAL A 196 -5.30 -4.97 -3.78
CA VAL A 196 -6.65 -5.44 -3.48
C VAL A 196 -7.60 -4.24 -3.50
N VAL A 197 -8.69 -4.36 -4.24
CA VAL A 197 -9.70 -3.31 -4.37
C VAL A 197 -10.99 -3.72 -3.68
N TRP A 198 -11.40 -2.93 -2.70
CA TRP A 198 -12.65 -3.10 -1.95
C TRP A 198 -13.66 -2.00 -2.29
N GLU A 199 -14.94 -2.36 -2.40
CA GLU A 199 -16.06 -1.42 -2.50
C GLU A 199 -16.88 -1.50 -1.20
N CYS A 200 -17.04 -0.39 -0.48
CA CYS A 200 -17.82 -0.36 0.75
C CYS A 200 -19.33 -0.52 0.46
N ILE A 201 -19.92 -1.67 0.83
CA ILE A 201 -21.37 -1.92 0.75
C ILE A 201 -22.07 -1.29 1.97
N GLN A 202 -21.50 -1.49 3.16
CA GLN A 202 -22.02 -1.01 4.45
C GLN A 202 -20.85 -0.57 5.33
N PRO A 203 -20.70 0.74 5.61
CA PRO A 203 -19.62 1.23 6.47
C PRO A 203 -19.81 0.76 7.92
N ALA A 204 -18.73 0.78 8.71
CA ALA A 204 -18.82 0.56 10.15
C ALA A 204 -19.89 1.46 10.82
N ALA A 205 -20.53 0.94 11.87
CA ALA A 205 -21.37 1.76 12.73
C ALA A 205 -20.52 2.80 13.47
N ARG A 206 -21.13 3.93 13.85
CA ARG A 206 -20.47 4.90 14.74
C ARG A 206 -20.09 4.19 16.05
N ASN A 207 -18.88 4.45 16.53
CA ASN A 207 -18.31 3.86 17.75
C ASN A 207 -18.06 2.33 17.69
N THR A 208 -17.91 1.73 16.50
CA THR A 208 -17.47 0.33 16.37
C THR A 208 -16.12 0.11 17.06
N HIS A 209 -16.01 -0.93 17.89
CA HIS A 209 -14.75 -1.28 18.56
C HIS A 209 -13.65 -1.67 17.55
N GLY A 210 -12.40 -1.31 17.86
CA GLY A 210 -11.24 -1.56 17.01
C GLY A 210 -9.97 -0.90 17.57
N PRO A 211 -8.81 -1.09 16.92
CA PRO A 211 -7.50 -0.68 17.44
C PRO A 211 -7.35 0.84 17.68
N TRP A 212 -8.20 1.64 17.02
CA TRP A 212 -8.22 3.11 17.10
C TRP A 212 -9.21 3.68 18.12
N SER A 213 -10.09 2.85 18.70
CA SER A 213 -11.23 3.30 19.51
C SER A 213 -10.85 4.23 20.68
N THR A 214 -9.76 3.93 21.40
CA THR A 214 -9.27 4.71 22.55
C THR A 214 -8.33 5.86 22.19
N SER A 215 -8.12 6.15 20.91
CA SER A 215 -7.05 7.05 20.47
C SER A 215 -7.33 7.92 19.25
N ILE A 216 -8.34 7.63 18.42
CA ILE A 216 -8.52 8.28 17.11
C ILE A 216 -8.69 9.82 17.16
N HIS A 217 -9.11 10.33 18.31
CA HIS A 217 -9.23 11.77 18.62
C HIS A 217 -7.87 12.49 18.78
N ARG A 218 -6.76 11.76 18.98
CA ARG A 218 -5.38 12.28 19.08
C ARG A 218 -4.61 12.28 17.76
N TYR A 219 -5.28 12.01 16.64
CA TYR A 219 -4.66 11.91 15.31
C TYR A 219 -5.40 12.83 14.30
N PRO A 220 -4.81 13.17 13.14
CA PRO A 220 -3.40 12.99 12.83
C PRO A 220 -2.51 13.75 13.83
N VAL A 221 -1.33 13.22 14.08
CA VAL A 221 -0.26 13.96 14.75
C VAL A 221 0.62 14.58 13.68
N ASP A 222 1.28 15.69 14.00
CA ASP A 222 2.39 16.15 13.16
C ASP A 222 3.54 15.12 13.23
N ILE A 223 4.21 14.89 12.11
CA ILE A 223 5.33 13.95 11.98
C ILE A 223 6.48 14.73 11.34
N PRO A 224 7.44 15.25 12.15
CA PRO A 224 8.50 16.11 11.67
C PRO A 224 9.22 15.55 10.44
N GLU A 225 9.57 16.42 9.51
CA GLU A 225 10.53 16.06 8.46
C GLU A 225 11.87 15.75 9.11
N VAL A 226 12.30 14.49 9.00
CA VAL A 226 13.65 14.10 9.41
C VAL A 226 14.57 14.56 8.30
N LEU A 227 15.44 15.52 8.60
CA LEU A 227 16.45 16.02 7.67
C LEU A 227 17.22 14.86 7.06
N SER A 228 17.33 14.84 5.74
CA SER A 228 18.17 13.90 5.01
C SER A 228 19.64 14.17 5.31
N HIS A 229 20.31 13.20 5.93
CA HIS A 229 21.77 13.10 5.99
C HIS A 229 22.32 12.53 4.68
#